data_AF-A0A962VG45-F1
#
_entry.id   AF-A0A962VG45-F1
#
_cell.length_a   1.000
_cell.length_b   1.000
_cell.length_c   1.000
_cell.angle_alpha   90.00
_cell.angle_beta   90.00
_cell.angle_gamma   90.00
#
_symmetry.space_group_name_H-M   'P 1'
#
loop_
_entity.id
_entity.type
_entity.pdbx_description
1 polymer ?
#
loop_
_entity_poly.entity_id
_entity_poly.type
_entity_poly.pdbx_seq_one_letter_code
_entity_poly.pdbx_strand_id
1 'polypeptide(L)'
;DWPHDQWPAGRPSHALDYRANVETAIWAGMPQREIAEGCTFCHNNQTKCDTCHTRHEFSTVEARKPEACATCHNGVDHNEYENFLLSKHGTIYQTRGDSWDWNVRLADAVEQGQQAPTCQLCHMEYQGEFSHNVVRKVRWGFNPMPAIADNLDHPWFEDRQAAWQETCSTCHSPRFAQAYLEFIDNGVKDGLAVEQDAKKVLTKLYDDGLLPGQQDNRPPPPAPEQDAPGGFFQLVWAEGNNPSAVERIYAEMWEQDLLKHYKGLAHVNPGGYTYSEGWSQLLKASIDIRDADTQLREKAALKARVARLEAAQQQAVWRLDSPAQQASAGGLGLVLLGAGIASLLLARRRRSAP
;
A
#
# COMPACT_ATOMS: atom_id res chain seq x y z
N ASP A 1 20.59 1.59 -16.81
CA ASP A 1 20.19 2.21 -15.54
C ASP A 1 18.97 3.10 -15.71
N TRP A 2 18.36 3.47 -14.59
CA TRP A 2 17.26 4.42 -14.54
C TRP A 2 17.80 5.86 -14.74
N PRO A 3 17.12 6.72 -15.51
CA PRO A 3 17.66 8.02 -15.89
C PRO A 3 17.81 8.99 -14.70
N HIS A 4 17.05 8.80 -13.62
CA HIS A 4 17.06 9.67 -12.44
C HIS A 4 17.13 8.88 -11.13
N ASP A 5 17.86 7.75 -11.14
CA ASP A 5 18.07 6.89 -9.96
C ASP A 5 16.76 6.48 -9.24
N GLN A 6 15.66 6.33 -9.99
CA GLN A 6 14.35 5.94 -9.43
C GLN A 6 14.40 4.58 -8.73
N TRP A 7 15.31 3.71 -9.17
CA TRP A 7 15.68 2.48 -8.49
C TRP A 7 17.20 2.30 -8.52
N PRO A 8 17.77 1.52 -7.58
CA PRO A 8 19.17 1.13 -7.66
C PRO A 8 19.51 0.51 -9.03
N ALA A 9 20.71 0.78 -9.52
CA ALA A 9 21.18 0.26 -10.81
C ALA A 9 20.99 -1.26 -10.92
N GLY A 10 20.40 -1.70 -12.03
CA GLY A 10 20.05 -3.11 -12.28
C GLY A 10 18.81 -3.64 -11.56
N ARG A 11 18.09 -2.83 -10.77
CA ARG A 11 16.83 -3.21 -10.10
C ARG A 11 15.63 -2.43 -10.67
N PRO A 12 14.41 -3.00 -10.63
CA PRO A 12 14.09 -4.40 -10.32
C PRO A 12 14.53 -5.36 -11.44
N SER A 13 15.06 -6.55 -11.10
CA SER A 13 15.39 -7.62 -12.06
C SER A 13 15.62 -8.97 -11.39
N HIS A 14 15.47 -10.06 -12.14
CA HIS A 14 15.86 -11.41 -11.69
C HIS A 14 17.36 -11.54 -11.40
N ALA A 15 18.21 -10.69 -11.99
CA ALA A 15 19.65 -10.75 -11.76
C ALA A 15 20.04 -10.29 -10.35
N LEU A 16 19.17 -9.52 -9.67
CA LEU A 16 19.43 -8.92 -8.36
C LEU A 16 18.23 -9.10 -7.40
N ASP A 17 17.37 -10.10 -7.63
CA ASP A 17 16.17 -10.30 -6.82
C ASP A 17 16.50 -10.74 -5.39
N TYR A 18 17.42 -11.70 -5.22
CA TYR A 18 17.90 -12.13 -3.91
C TYR A 18 18.62 -11.00 -3.17
N ARG A 19 19.44 -10.22 -3.89
CA ARG A 19 20.07 -9.01 -3.34
C ARG A 19 19.03 -8.01 -2.85
N ALA A 20 17.98 -7.76 -3.63
CA ALA A 20 16.89 -6.89 -3.22
C ALA A 20 16.21 -7.40 -1.93
N ASN A 21 15.99 -8.71 -1.80
CA ASN A 21 15.40 -9.33 -0.62
C ASN A 21 16.26 -9.15 0.64
N VAL A 22 17.56 -9.49 0.56
CA VAL A 22 18.44 -9.43 1.75
C VAL A 22 18.81 -8.00 2.16
N GLU A 23 18.72 -7.04 1.24
CA GLU A 23 18.92 -5.61 1.51
C GLU A 23 17.65 -4.93 2.07
N THR A 24 16.49 -5.60 2.07
CA THR A 24 15.27 -5.09 2.71
C THR A 24 15.43 -5.11 4.23
N ALA A 25 15.40 -3.94 4.87
CA ALA A 25 15.76 -3.79 6.28
C ALA A 25 14.86 -4.62 7.21
N ILE A 26 13.53 -4.58 7.03
CA ILE A 26 12.62 -5.41 7.83
C ILE A 26 12.82 -6.92 7.63
N TRP A 27 13.19 -7.37 6.42
CA TRP A 27 13.53 -8.78 6.19
C TRP A 27 14.74 -9.20 7.03
N ALA A 28 15.73 -8.32 7.18
CA ALA A 28 16.88 -8.58 8.02
C ALA A 28 16.57 -8.46 9.53
N GLY A 29 15.68 -7.53 9.91
CA GLY A 29 15.37 -7.24 11.31
C GLY A 29 14.30 -8.13 11.95
N MET A 30 13.35 -8.67 11.18
CA MET A 30 12.21 -9.37 11.75
C MET A 30 12.59 -10.73 12.39
N PRO A 31 12.02 -11.06 13.57
CA PRO A 31 12.36 -12.29 14.28
C PRO A 31 11.70 -13.54 13.70
N GLN A 32 10.58 -13.41 12.97
CA GLN A 32 9.86 -14.54 12.37
C GLN A 32 10.56 -15.03 11.09
N ARG A 33 11.66 -15.77 11.26
CA ARG A 33 12.53 -16.18 10.15
C ARG A 33 11.82 -17.06 9.12
N GLU A 34 10.92 -17.94 9.53
CA GLU A 34 10.13 -18.77 8.60
C GLU A 34 9.20 -17.92 7.72
N ILE A 35 8.72 -16.78 8.22
CA ILE A 35 7.92 -15.83 7.42
C ILE A 35 8.83 -15.06 6.46
N ALA A 36 9.98 -14.58 6.94
CA ALA A 36 10.98 -13.91 6.09
C ALA A 36 11.49 -14.83 4.97
N GLU A 37 11.59 -16.13 5.21
CA GLU A 37 12.00 -17.12 4.21
C GLU A 37 10.96 -17.29 3.10
N GLY A 38 9.68 -17.02 3.38
CA GLY A 38 8.64 -16.91 2.36
C GLY A 38 8.98 -15.86 1.29
N CYS A 39 9.51 -14.70 1.69
CA CYS A 39 10.01 -13.68 0.77
C CYS A 39 11.19 -14.23 -0.05
N THR A 40 12.12 -14.91 0.60
CA THR A 40 13.30 -15.52 -0.04
C THR A 40 12.93 -16.57 -1.09
N PHE A 41 11.83 -17.32 -0.88
CA PHE A 41 11.36 -18.31 -1.85
C PHE A 41 10.84 -17.69 -3.16
N CYS A 42 10.37 -16.45 -3.13
CA CYS A 42 10.07 -15.69 -4.35
C CYS A 42 11.33 -15.05 -4.97
N HIS A 43 12.31 -14.68 -4.15
CA HIS A 43 13.51 -13.93 -4.54
C HIS A 43 14.76 -14.83 -4.65
N ASN A 44 14.74 -15.81 -5.54
CA ASN A 44 15.86 -16.76 -5.72
C ASN A 44 16.30 -17.00 -7.16
N ASN A 45 15.85 -16.18 -8.12
CA ASN A 45 16.29 -16.30 -9.52
C ASN A 45 17.78 -15.97 -9.68
N GLN A 46 18.31 -15.06 -8.86
CA GLN A 46 19.73 -14.70 -8.87
C GLN A 46 20.63 -15.88 -8.49
N THR A 47 20.16 -16.79 -7.64
CA THR A 47 21.00 -17.86 -7.04
C THR A 47 20.85 -19.20 -7.76
N LYS A 48 19.77 -19.40 -8.52
CA LYS A 48 19.49 -20.65 -9.25
C LYS A 48 18.61 -20.40 -10.46
N CYS A 49 18.74 -21.25 -11.48
CA CYS A 49 18.03 -21.10 -12.75
C CYS A 49 16.80 -22.02 -12.88
N ASP A 50 16.41 -22.77 -11.85
CA ASP A 50 15.32 -23.75 -11.89
C ASP A 50 13.96 -23.17 -11.46
N THR A 51 13.78 -21.85 -11.59
CA THR A 51 12.56 -21.14 -11.16
C THR A 51 11.43 -21.22 -12.17
N CYS A 52 11.72 -21.15 -13.47
CA CYS A 52 10.71 -21.23 -14.53
C CYS A 52 10.66 -22.60 -15.22
N HIS A 53 11.82 -23.23 -15.45
CA HIS A 53 11.92 -24.60 -15.96
C HIS A 53 12.44 -25.48 -14.82
N THR A 54 11.50 -26.09 -14.10
CA THR A 54 11.79 -26.59 -12.76
C THR A 54 12.62 -27.87 -12.79
N ARG A 55 13.36 -28.10 -11.71
CA ARG A 55 14.07 -29.36 -11.50
C ARG A 55 13.05 -30.50 -11.33
N HIS A 56 13.31 -31.71 -11.79
CA HIS A 56 14.50 -32.15 -12.52
C HIS A 56 14.23 -32.31 -14.02
N GLU A 57 13.10 -31.82 -14.52
CA GLU A 57 12.73 -31.93 -15.94
C GLU A 57 13.43 -30.86 -16.79
N PHE A 58 13.63 -29.66 -16.24
CA PHE A 58 14.19 -28.50 -16.94
C PHE A 58 13.49 -28.23 -18.27
N SER A 59 12.16 -28.34 -18.26
CA SER A 59 11.33 -28.29 -19.46
C SER A 59 11.20 -26.87 -20.01
N THR A 60 11.63 -26.67 -21.25
CA THR A 60 11.39 -25.38 -21.93
C THR A 60 9.92 -25.16 -22.26
N VAL A 61 9.12 -26.23 -22.35
CA VAL A 61 7.67 -26.17 -22.51
C VAL A 61 7.03 -25.59 -21.24
N GLU A 62 7.41 -26.11 -20.08
CA GLU A 62 6.96 -25.59 -18.78
C GLU A 62 7.28 -24.10 -18.64
N ALA A 63 8.54 -23.71 -18.88
CA ALA A 63 8.98 -22.32 -18.74
C ALA A 63 8.33 -21.33 -19.71
N ARG A 64 7.70 -21.79 -20.80
CA ARG A 64 6.99 -20.92 -21.75
C ARG A 64 5.53 -20.68 -21.38
N LYS A 65 4.99 -21.45 -20.43
CA LYS A 65 3.61 -21.31 -19.98
C LYS A 65 3.51 -20.24 -18.87
N PRO A 66 2.44 -19.42 -18.86
CA PRO A 66 2.22 -18.40 -17.83
C PRO A 66 2.30 -18.89 -16.38
N GLU A 67 1.93 -20.14 -16.10
CA GLU A 67 1.98 -20.75 -14.77
C GLU A 67 3.40 -20.74 -14.17
N ALA A 68 4.44 -20.80 -15.00
CA ALA A 68 5.83 -20.74 -14.55
C ALA A 68 6.20 -19.40 -13.88
N CYS A 69 5.42 -18.34 -14.14
CA CYS A 69 5.60 -17.03 -13.51
C CYS A 69 4.72 -16.87 -12.25
N ALA A 70 3.65 -17.67 -12.14
CA ALA A 70 2.55 -17.45 -11.22
C ALA A 70 2.95 -17.54 -9.75
N THR A 71 3.93 -18.36 -9.40
CA THR A 71 4.34 -18.54 -7.99
C THR A 71 4.93 -17.27 -7.37
N CYS A 72 5.59 -16.43 -8.17
CA CYS A 72 6.21 -15.19 -7.70
C CYS A 72 5.43 -13.95 -8.14
N HIS A 73 4.84 -13.95 -9.33
CA HIS A 73 4.11 -12.79 -9.90
C HIS A 73 2.60 -12.91 -9.65
N ASN A 74 2.20 -12.86 -8.38
CA ASN A 74 0.81 -12.94 -7.92
C ASN A 74 0.60 -12.07 -6.67
N GLY A 75 -0.64 -12.03 -6.16
CA GLY A 75 -0.89 -11.59 -4.79
C GLY A 75 -1.08 -10.09 -4.63
N VAL A 76 -1.00 -9.62 -3.39
CA VAL A 76 -1.60 -8.33 -2.99
C VAL A 76 -0.86 -7.10 -3.50
N ASP A 77 0.44 -7.20 -3.73
CA ASP A 77 1.35 -6.14 -4.16
C ASP A 77 1.72 -6.25 -5.64
N HIS A 78 1.47 -7.39 -6.27
CA HIS A 78 1.74 -7.58 -7.69
C HIS A 78 0.95 -8.75 -8.30
N ASN A 79 -0.37 -8.56 -8.43
CA ASN A 79 -1.31 -9.53 -8.99
C ASN A 79 -1.21 -9.66 -10.54
N GLU A 80 -0.01 -9.76 -11.11
CA GLU A 80 0.15 -9.84 -12.57
C GLU A 80 -0.50 -11.10 -13.14
N TYR A 81 -0.31 -12.27 -12.50
CA TYR A 81 -0.88 -13.52 -12.98
C TYR A 81 -2.42 -13.50 -12.97
N GLU A 82 -3.03 -12.99 -11.90
CA GLU A 82 -4.48 -12.87 -11.77
C GLU A 82 -5.04 -11.91 -12.84
N ASN A 83 -4.41 -10.75 -13.03
CA ASN A 83 -4.84 -9.81 -14.06
C ASN A 83 -4.65 -10.38 -15.46
N PHE A 84 -3.54 -11.06 -15.73
CA PHE A 84 -3.32 -11.74 -16.99
C PHE A 84 -4.44 -12.74 -17.27
N LEU A 85 -4.72 -13.67 -16.33
CA LEU A 85 -5.75 -14.69 -16.51
C LEU A 85 -7.15 -14.10 -16.71
N LEU A 86 -7.50 -13.04 -15.98
CA LEU A 86 -8.80 -12.38 -16.07
C LEU A 86 -8.93 -11.44 -17.28
N SER A 87 -7.84 -11.13 -17.96
CA SER A 87 -7.84 -10.37 -19.22
C SER A 87 -8.35 -11.21 -20.40
N LYS A 88 -8.61 -10.55 -21.54
CA LYS A 88 -8.88 -11.27 -22.78
C LYS A 88 -7.67 -12.05 -23.32
N HIS A 89 -6.45 -11.60 -23.05
CA HIS A 89 -5.25 -12.37 -23.40
C HIS A 89 -5.22 -13.70 -22.65
N GLY A 90 -5.39 -13.67 -21.33
CA GLY A 90 -5.45 -14.87 -20.50
C GLY A 90 -6.68 -15.73 -20.73
N THR A 91 -7.82 -15.14 -21.10
CA THR A 91 -9.02 -15.91 -21.49
C THR A 91 -8.76 -16.75 -22.75
N ILE A 92 -8.08 -16.17 -23.76
CA ILE A 92 -7.73 -16.92 -24.98
C ILE A 92 -6.69 -18.00 -24.65
N TYR A 93 -5.69 -17.68 -23.83
CA TYR A 93 -4.73 -18.67 -23.33
C TYR A 93 -5.43 -19.85 -22.63
N GLN A 94 -6.34 -19.61 -21.69
CA GLN A 94 -7.04 -20.68 -20.98
C GLN A 94 -7.96 -21.52 -21.88
N THR A 95 -8.49 -20.94 -22.95
CA THR A 95 -9.45 -21.62 -23.84
C THR A 95 -8.80 -22.29 -25.04
N ARG A 96 -7.58 -21.90 -25.41
CA ARG A 96 -6.90 -22.37 -26.63
C ARG A 96 -5.46 -22.80 -26.41
N GLY A 97 -4.85 -22.53 -25.26
CA GLY A 97 -3.45 -22.80 -24.96
C GLY A 97 -3.06 -24.27 -25.10
N ASP A 98 -3.99 -25.19 -24.85
CA ASP A 98 -3.78 -26.64 -25.03
C ASP A 98 -3.63 -27.05 -26.51
N SER A 99 -4.07 -26.20 -27.45
CA SER A 99 -3.93 -26.44 -28.89
C SER A 99 -2.63 -25.87 -29.49
N TRP A 100 -1.85 -25.13 -28.72
CA TRP A 100 -0.60 -24.52 -29.19
C TRP A 100 0.57 -25.50 -29.04
N ASP A 101 1.53 -25.44 -29.97
CA ASP A 101 2.78 -26.21 -29.84
C ASP A 101 3.80 -25.45 -28.98
N TRP A 102 3.88 -25.83 -27.71
CA TRP A 102 4.81 -25.24 -26.75
C TRP A 102 6.27 -25.63 -26.97
N ASN A 103 6.58 -26.58 -27.87
CA ASN A 103 7.97 -26.92 -28.19
C ASN A 103 8.63 -25.84 -29.07
N VAL A 104 7.82 -25.08 -29.80
CA VAL A 104 8.25 -23.96 -30.63
C VAL A 104 8.90 -22.87 -29.77
N ARG A 105 9.96 -22.24 -30.29
CA ARG A 105 10.64 -21.13 -29.61
C ARG A 105 9.73 -19.89 -29.60
N LEU A 106 9.88 -19.02 -28.60
CA LEU A 106 9.06 -17.81 -28.48
C LEU A 106 9.06 -16.94 -29.76
N ALA A 107 10.21 -16.84 -30.44
CA ALA A 107 10.35 -16.09 -31.70
C ALA A 107 9.47 -16.63 -32.84
N ASP A 108 9.17 -17.92 -32.83
CA ASP A 108 8.43 -18.61 -33.89
C ASP A 108 6.95 -18.84 -33.48
N ALA A 109 6.58 -18.59 -32.21
CA ALA A 109 5.32 -19.04 -31.62
C ALA A 109 4.07 -18.44 -32.30
N VAL A 110 4.10 -17.14 -32.63
CA VAL A 110 2.97 -16.47 -33.29
C VAL A 110 2.79 -16.96 -34.73
N GLU A 111 3.88 -17.13 -35.48
CA GLU A 111 3.86 -17.69 -36.84
C GLU A 111 3.31 -19.12 -36.84
N GLN A 112 3.62 -19.90 -35.80
CA GLN A 112 3.14 -21.26 -35.61
C GLN A 112 1.73 -21.35 -34.98
N GLY A 113 0.99 -20.24 -34.92
CA GLY A 113 -0.44 -20.25 -34.61
C GLY A 113 -0.82 -19.94 -33.16
N GLN A 114 0.11 -19.45 -32.34
CA GLN A 114 -0.24 -18.88 -31.02
C GLN A 114 -1.00 -17.57 -31.21
N GLN A 115 -2.25 -17.53 -30.71
CA GLN A 115 -3.22 -16.47 -31.00
C GLN A 115 -3.39 -15.41 -29.88
N ALA A 116 -2.71 -15.58 -28.75
CA ALA A 116 -2.70 -14.61 -27.67
C ALA A 116 -1.33 -14.57 -27.00
N PRO A 117 -0.95 -13.42 -26.42
CA PRO A 117 0.32 -13.28 -25.75
C PRO A 117 0.36 -14.07 -24.44
N THR A 118 1.56 -14.40 -24.00
CA THR A 118 1.88 -14.90 -22.66
C THR A 118 2.86 -13.96 -21.97
N CYS A 119 3.10 -14.18 -20.67
CA CYS A 119 4.09 -13.44 -19.88
C CYS A 119 5.44 -13.39 -20.60
N GLN A 120 5.91 -14.54 -21.09
CA GLN A 120 7.18 -14.72 -21.77
C GLN A 120 7.19 -14.02 -23.13
N LEU A 121 6.13 -14.16 -23.93
CA LEU A 121 6.05 -13.51 -25.24
C LEU A 121 6.15 -11.98 -25.12
N CYS A 122 5.53 -11.41 -24.09
CA CYS A 122 5.56 -9.98 -23.85
C CYS A 122 6.86 -9.51 -23.18
N HIS A 123 7.34 -10.17 -22.12
CA HIS A 123 8.42 -9.63 -21.30
C HIS A 123 9.83 -10.04 -21.76
N MET A 124 9.98 -11.17 -22.45
CA MET A 124 11.30 -11.62 -22.96
C MET A 124 11.66 -11.02 -24.31
N GLU A 125 10.66 -10.51 -25.04
CA GLU A 125 10.81 -9.85 -26.33
C GLU A 125 11.38 -8.43 -26.17
N TYR A 126 12.27 -8.04 -27.07
CA TYR A 126 12.73 -6.67 -27.25
C TYR A 126 13.24 -6.50 -28.69
N GLN A 127 12.58 -5.62 -29.45
CA GLN A 127 12.96 -5.29 -30.83
C GLN A 127 13.04 -6.53 -31.75
N GLY A 128 12.05 -7.42 -31.63
CA GLY A 128 11.94 -8.66 -32.39
C GLY A 128 12.82 -9.81 -31.88
N GLU A 129 13.69 -9.57 -30.90
CA GLU A 129 14.56 -10.60 -30.31
C GLU A 129 14.09 -11.04 -28.92
N PHE A 130 14.32 -12.32 -28.61
CA PHE A 130 13.93 -12.91 -27.32
C PHE A 130 15.17 -13.26 -26.49
N SER A 131 15.17 -12.87 -25.21
CA SER A 131 16.26 -13.21 -24.28
C SER A 131 15.76 -13.40 -22.85
N HIS A 132 16.63 -13.87 -21.95
CA HIS A 132 16.34 -13.97 -20.52
C HIS A 132 16.34 -12.59 -19.80
N ASN A 133 16.66 -11.50 -20.52
CA ASN A 133 16.57 -10.16 -19.96
C ASN A 133 15.14 -9.60 -20.13
N VAL A 134 14.38 -9.67 -19.04
CA VAL A 134 12.95 -9.28 -18.98
C VAL A 134 12.72 -7.80 -18.64
N VAL A 135 13.77 -6.99 -18.48
CA VAL A 135 13.66 -5.63 -17.90
C VAL A 135 13.93 -4.51 -18.89
N ARG A 136 14.24 -4.83 -20.16
CA ARG A 136 14.60 -3.84 -21.20
C ARG A 136 13.45 -2.92 -21.61
N LYS A 137 12.19 -3.32 -21.36
CA LYS A 137 10.99 -2.51 -21.66
C LYS A 137 10.32 -1.91 -20.42
N VAL A 138 10.86 -2.14 -19.23
CA VAL A 138 10.26 -1.64 -17.97
C VAL A 138 10.25 -0.10 -17.96
N ARG A 139 9.08 0.51 -17.75
CA ARG A 139 8.90 1.97 -17.60
C ARG A 139 8.44 2.33 -16.18
N TRP A 140 7.42 1.66 -15.66
CA TRP A 140 6.84 1.96 -14.35
C TRP A 140 7.53 1.24 -13.17
N GLY A 141 8.53 0.40 -13.43
CA GLY A 141 9.50 -0.02 -12.40
C GLY A 141 8.93 -0.73 -11.19
N PHE A 142 7.92 -1.59 -11.35
CA PHE A 142 7.17 -2.23 -10.26
C PHE A 142 6.22 -1.27 -9.51
N ASN A 143 6.75 -0.25 -8.82
CA ASN A 143 5.97 0.72 -8.04
C ASN A 143 5.81 2.06 -8.77
N PRO A 144 4.57 2.51 -9.07
CA PRO A 144 4.31 3.86 -9.57
C PRO A 144 4.79 4.93 -8.58
N MET A 145 5.65 5.83 -9.06
CA MET A 145 6.21 6.91 -8.24
C MET A 145 6.16 8.24 -9.00
N PRO A 146 6.07 9.39 -8.30
CA PRO A 146 6.11 10.70 -8.94
C PRO A 146 7.36 10.90 -9.81
N ALA A 147 8.52 10.45 -9.33
CA ALA A 147 9.78 10.50 -10.08
C ALA A 147 9.76 9.74 -11.41
N ILE A 148 8.84 8.78 -11.59
CA ILE A 148 8.60 8.11 -12.87
C ILE A 148 7.51 8.86 -13.64
N ALA A 149 6.37 9.13 -13.02
CA ALA A 149 5.21 9.76 -13.64
C ALA A 149 5.51 11.13 -14.28
N ASP A 150 6.38 11.91 -13.63
CA ASP A 150 6.77 13.25 -14.06
C ASP A 150 7.81 13.26 -15.18
N ASN A 151 8.35 12.09 -15.56
CA ASN A 151 9.45 11.97 -16.52
C ASN A 151 9.14 11.02 -17.69
N LEU A 152 7.88 10.64 -17.92
CA LEU A 152 7.52 9.68 -18.97
C LEU A 152 7.81 10.18 -20.40
N ASP A 153 7.99 11.48 -20.57
CA ASP A 153 8.40 12.17 -21.81
C ASP A 153 9.93 12.18 -22.02
N HIS A 154 10.72 11.77 -21.03
CA HIS A 154 12.16 11.65 -21.21
C HIS A 154 12.47 10.53 -22.25
N PRO A 155 13.43 10.74 -23.18
CA PRO A 155 13.68 9.81 -24.31
C PRO A 155 13.84 8.34 -23.90
N TRP A 156 14.48 8.08 -22.75
CA TRP A 156 14.61 6.73 -22.19
C TRP A 156 13.27 6.00 -21.98
N PHE A 157 12.20 6.70 -21.58
CA PHE A 157 10.87 6.11 -21.41
C PHE A 157 10.13 5.99 -22.74
N GLU A 158 10.32 6.94 -23.66
CA GLU A 158 9.73 6.91 -24.99
C GLU A 158 10.28 5.73 -25.82
N ASP A 159 11.60 5.51 -25.79
CA ASP A 159 12.25 4.37 -26.47
C ASP A 159 11.67 3.03 -25.98
N ARG A 160 11.42 2.91 -24.68
CA ARG A 160 10.81 1.72 -24.08
C ARG A 160 9.32 1.59 -24.40
N GLN A 161 8.62 2.72 -24.55
CA GLN A 161 7.23 2.72 -24.99
C GLN A 161 7.14 2.25 -26.44
N ALA A 162 8.03 2.71 -27.31
CA ALA A 162 8.14 2.26 -28.69
C ALA A 162 8.42 0.75 -28.76
N ALA A 163 9.32 0.24 -27.91
CA ALA A 163 9.57 -1.20 -27.81
C ALA A 163 8.33 -2.01 -27.39
N TRP A 164 7.51 -1.50 -26.47
CA TRP A 164 6.22 -2.13 -26.15
C TRP A 164 5.23 -2.07 -27.32
N GLN A 165 5.19 -0.93 -28.01
CA GLN A 165 4.31 -0.72 -29.15
C GLN A 165 4.61 -1.72 -30.28
N GLU A 166 5.90 -2.05 -30.49
CA GLU A 166 6.33 -3.10 -31.41
C GLU A 166 5.79 -4.48 -31.00
N THR A 167 5.94 -4.87 -29.72
CA THR A 167 5.38 -6.12 -29.18
C THR A 167 3.87 -6.22 -29.39
N CYS A 168 3.15 -5.13 -29.11
CA CYS A 168 1.70 -5.08 -29.30
C CYS A 168 1.32 -5.17 -30.79
N SER A 169 2.16 -4.60 -31.66
CA SER A 169 1.92 -4.52 -33.10
C SER A 169 2.15 -5.84 -33.84
N THR A 170 2.64 -6.88 -33.16
CA THR A 170 2.60 -8.25 -33.67
C THR A 170 1.16 -8.70 -33.96
N CYS A 171 0.17 -8.19 -33.19
CA CYS A 171 -1.24 -8.58 -33.32
C CYS A 171 -2.20 -7.40 -33.53
N HIS A 172 -1.92 -6.25 -32.91
CA HIS A 172 -2.78 -5.07 -32.97
C HIS A 172 -2.27 -4.03 -33.97
N SER A 173 -3.14 -3.10 -34.37
CA SER A 173 -2.64 -1.95 -35.13
C SER A 173 -1.77 -1.06 -34.23
N PRO A 174 -0.71 -0.42 -34.78
CA PRO A 174 0.13 0.48 -34.00
C PRO A 174 -0.65 1.58 -33.28
N ARG A 175 -1.71 2.11 -33.91
CA ARG A 175 -2.60 3.11 -33.30
C ARG A 175 -3.36 2.57 -32.09
N PHE A 176 -3.85 1.33 -32.15
CA PHE A 176 -4.53 0.72 -31.01
C PHE A 176 -3.54 0.50 -29.84
N ALA A 177 -2.36 -0.03 -30.15
CA ALA A 177 -1.30 -0.24 -29.17
C ALA A 177 -0.90 1.08 -28.48
N GLN A 178 -0.68 2.13 -29.26
CA GLN A 178 -0.39 3.48 -28.75
C GLN A 178 -1.48 3.98 -27.81
N ALA A 179 -2.73 3.97 -28.27
CA ALA A 179 -3.85 4.50 -27.49
C ALA A 179 -4.02 3.75 -26.17
N TYR A 180 -3.78 2.43 -26.16
CA TYR A 180 -3.87 1.65 -24.93
C TYR A 180 -2.68 1.89 -23.98
N LEU A 181 -1.46 2.06 -24.50
CA LEU A 181 -0.29 2.41 -23.69
C LEU A 181 -0.44 3.81 -23.05
N GLU A 182 -0.99 4.77 -23.78
CA GLU A 182 -1.33 6.10 -23.24
C GLU A 182 -2.46 6.00 -22.19
N PHE A 183 -3.45 5.13 -22.41
CA PHE A 183 -4.49 4.84 -21.43
C PHE A 183 -3.93 4.28 -20.12
N ILE A 184 -2.96 3.35 -20.19
CA ILE A 184 -2.25 2.83 -19.01
C ILE A 184 -1.55 3.98 -18.27
N ASP A 185 -0.75 4.78 -18.97
CA ASP A 185 0.03 5.85 -18.36
C ASP A 185 -0.87 6.87 -17.62
N ASN A 186 -2.01 7.25 -18.23
CA ASN A 186 -2.98 8.15 -17.61
C ASN A 186 -3.67 7.51 -16.41
N GLY A 187 -4.13 6.25 -16.54
CA GLY A 187 -4.79 5.55 -15.43
C GLY A 187 -3.86 5.35 -14.22
N VAL A 188 -2.58 5.09 -14.46
CA VAL A 188 -1.58 4.98 -13.37
C VAL A 188 -1.37 6.34 -12.69
N LYS A 189 -1.27 7.42 -13.47
CA LYS A 189 -1.17 8.79 -12.94
C LYS A 189 -2.37 9.16 -12.08
N ASP A 190 -3.58 8.81 -12.50
CA ASP A 190 -4.80 9.07 -11.73
C ASP A 190 -4.77 8.33 -10.38
N GLY A 191 -4.40 7.04 -10.37
CA GLY A 191 -4.28 6.27 -9.14
C GLY A 191 -3.20 6.81 -8.20
N LEU A 192 -2.04 7.18 -8.76
CA LEU A 192 -0.94 7.78 -8.03
C LEU A 192 -1.33 9.12 -7.40
N ALA A 193 -2.11 9.96 -8.09
CA ALA A 193 -2.57 11.23 -7.53
C ALA A 193 -3.39 11.05 -6.25
N VAL A 194 -4.29 10.05 -6.23
CA VAL A 194 -5.11 9.73 -5.05
C VAL A 194 -4.24 9.27 -3.87
N GLU A 195 -3.25 8.42 -4.14
CA GLU A 195 -2.28 7.96 -3.13
C GLU A 195 -1.44 9.12 -2.59
N GLN A 196 -0.90 9.99 -3.45
CA GLN A 196 -0.10 11.14 -3.01
C GLN A 196 -0.90 12.14 -2.18
N ASP A 197 -2.19 12.29 -2.43
CA ASP A 197 -3.06 13.12 -1.59
C ASP A 197 -3.32 12.49 -0.22
N ALA A 198 -3.51 11.16 -0.15
CA ALA A 198 -3.64 10.45 1.11
C ALA A 198 -2.33 10.49 1.92
N LYS A 199 -1.17 10.37 1.24
CA LYS A 199 0.16 10.52 1.84
C LYS A 199 0.30 11.83 2.59
N LYS A 200 -0.07 12.95 1.95
CA LYS A 200 0.01 14.29 2.57
C LYS A 200 -0.78 14.37 3.87
N VAL A 201 -1.97 13.76 3.91
CA VAL A 201 -2.81 13.72 5.11
C VAL A 201 -2.14 12.92 6.22
N LEU A 202 -1.66 11.70 5.91
CA LEU A 202 -0.98 10.85 6.89
C LEU A 202 0.29 11.51 7.43
N THR A 203 1.16 12.00 6.55
CA THR A 203 2.41 12.69 6.95
C THR A 203 2.10 13.83 7.89
N LYS A 204 1.05 14.62 7.61
CA LYS A 204 0.65 15.71 8.49
C LYS A 204 0.14 15.22 9.86
N LEU A 205 -0.63 14.13 9.92
CA LEU A 205 -1.04 13.54 11.19
C LEU A 205 0.14 13.05 12.02
N TYR A 206 1.12 12.43 11.36
CA TYR A 206 2.37 12.00 11.97
C TYR A 206 3.17 13.20 12.50
N ASP A 207 3.38 14.22 11.68
CA ASP A 207 4.13 15.43 12.06
C ASP A 207 3.45 16.20 13.20
N ASP A 208 2.12 16.25 13.21
CA ASP A 208 1.32 16.89 14.26
C ASP A 208 1.30 16.05 15.57
N GLY A 209 1.86 14.83 15.58
CA GLY A 209 1.90 13.97 16.76
C GLY A 209 0.53 13.40 17.16
N LEU A 210 -0.40 13.31 16.21
CA LEU A 210 -1.82 13.01 16.45
C LEU A 210 -2.19 11.54 16.25
N LEU A 211 -1.26 10.71 15.76
CA LEU A 211 -1.56 9.30 15.55
C LEU A 211 -1.82 8.60 16.90
N PRO A 212 -2.76 7.64 16.95
CA PRO A 212 -2.99 6.84 18.14
C PRO A 212 -1.70 6.17 18.63
N GLY A 213 -1.35 6.40 19.90
CA GLY A 213 -0.19 5.77 20.53
C GLY A 213 1.17 6.35 20.13
N GLN A 214 1.22 7.41 19.32
CA GLN A 214 2.48 7.89 18.73
C GLN A 214 3.52 8.34 19.76
N GLN A 215 3.08 8.90 20.89
CA GLN A 215 3.97 9.48 21.91
C GLN A 215 4.21 8.55 23.11
N ASP A 216 3.33 7.56 23.30
CA ASP A 216 3.22 6.79 24.53
C ASP A 216 3.21 5.26 24.32
N ASN A 217 2.91 4.78 23.11
CA ASN A 217 2.83 3.35 22.81
C ASN A 217 3.33 3.02 21.38
N ARG A 218 4.43 3.65 20.96
CA ARG A 218 5.04 3.43 19.64
C ARG A 218 6.48 2.90 19.76
N PRO A 219 6.66 1.59 19.94
CA PRO A 219 8.00 0.99 19.96
C PRO A 219 8.69 1.11 18.59
N PRO A 220 10.02 1.23 18.57
CA PRO A 220 10.77 1.27 17.31
C PRO A 220 10.74 -0.09 16.61
N PRO A 221 10.78 -0.12 15.26
CA PRO A 221 10.92 -1.37 14.52
C PRO A 221 12.27 -2.04 14.81
N PRO A 222 12.40 -3.36 14.55
CA PRO A 222 13.65 -4.06 14.78
C PRO A 222 14.76 -3.52 13.86
N ALA A 223 15.94 -3.29 14.43
CA ALA A 223 17.10 -2.87 13.65
C ALA A 223 17.41 -3.89 12.52
N PRO A 224 17.83 -3.45 11.32
CA PRO A 224 18.26 -2.09 10.97
C PRO A 224 17.15 -1.16 10.46
N GLU A 225 15.88 -1.55 10.57
CA GLU A 225 14.76 -0.77 10.04
C GLU A 225 14.60 0.59 10.74
N GLN A 226 14.12 1.59 10.00
CA GLN A 226 13.86 2.93 10.51
C GLN A 226 12.36 3.20 10.58
N ASP A 227 11.92 3.85 11.67
CA ASP A 227 10.52 4.21 11.83
C ASP A 227 10.12 5.34 10.87
N ALA A 228 9.00 5.16 10.18
CA ALA A 228 8.43 6.11 9.25
C ALA A 228 6.91 5.88 9.12
N PRO A 229 6.11 6.95 8.94
CA PRO A 229 4.67 6.80 8.72
C PRO A 229 4.40 6.10 7.40
N GLY A 230 3.62 5.01 7.43
CA GLY A 230 3.27 4.28 6.22
C GLY A 230 4.40 3.48 5.60
N GLY A 231 5.49 3.22 6.33
CA GLY A 231 6.65 2.49 5.81
C GLY A 231 6.32 1.02 5.50
N PHE A 232 7.08 0.42 4.57
CA PHE A 232 6.90 -0.98 4.16
C PHE A 232 6.89 -1.98 5.34
N PHE A 233 7.74 -1.75 6.35
CA PHE A 233 7.82 -2.62 7.53
C PHE A 233 6.48 -2.81 8.26
N GLN A 234 5.59 -1.81 8.17
CA GLN A 234 4.28 -1.81 8.84
C GLN A 234 3.30 -2.84 8.24
N LEU A 235 3.64 -3.45 7.10
CA LEU A 235 2.90 -4.55 6.50
C LEU A 235 3.21 -5.91 7.14
N VAL A 236 4.43 -6.08 7.66
CA VAL A 236 4.98 -7.37 8.08
C VAL A 236 5.45 -7.40 9.53
N TRP A 237 5.45 -6.26 10.20
CA TRP A 237 5.78 -6.13 11.62
C TRP A 237 4.86 -5.12 12.30
N ALA A 238 4.42 -5.45 13.51
CA ALA A 238 3.65 -4.56 14.36
C ALA A 238 3.91 -4.82 15.84
N GLU A 239 4.07 -3.77 16.63
CA GLU A 239 4.14 -3.83 18.08
C GLU A 239 3.56 -2.54 18.70
N GLY A 240 2.77 -2.67 19.77
CA GLY A 240 2.04 -1.54 20.34
C GLY A 240 1.12 -0.85 19.32
N ASN A 241 1.34 0.43 19.08
CA ASN A 241 0.70 1.23 18.04
C ASN A 241 1.68 1.64 16.92
N ASN A 242 2.71 0.83 16.66
CA ASN A 242 3.51 0.92 15.44
C ASN A 242 3.23 -0.29 14.55
N PRO A 243 2.48 -0.16 13.44
CA PRO A 243 1.74 1.03 12.99
C PRO A 243 0.44 1.30 13.76
N SER A 244 -0.08 2.52 13.66
CA SER A 244 -1.49 2.83 13.92
C SER A 244 -2.37 2.37 12.75
N ALA A 245 -3.69 2.25 12.96
CA ALA A 245 -4.60 1.77 11.92
C ALA A 245 -4.56 2.61 10.63
N VAL A 246 -4.50 3.94 10.75
CA VAL A 246 -4.44 4.85 9.59
C VAL A 246 -3.11 4.72 8.82
N GLU A 247 -2.01 4.45 9.52
CA GLU A 247 -0.73 4.14 8.87
C GLU A 247 -0.78 2.82 8.12
N ARG A 248 -1.37 1.78 8.73
CA ARG A 248 -1.56 0.48 8.07
C ARG A 248 -2.41 0.59 6.81
N ILE A 249 -3.52 1.35 6.86
CA ILE A 249 -4.38 1.60 5.69
C ILE A 249 -3.60 2.27 4.57
N TYR A 250 -2.81 3.29 4.88
CA TYR A 250 -1.99 3.95 3.87
C TYR A 250 -0.89 3.03 3.33
N ALA A 251 -0.25 2.22 4.18
CA ALA A 251 0.74 1.23 3.74
C ALA A 251 0.14 0.22 2.74
N GLU A 252 -1.11 -0.24 2.95
CA GLU A 252 -1.85 -1.05 1.96
C GLU A 252 -2.16 -0.25 0.69
N MET A 253 -2.54 1.01 0.85
CA MET A 253 -2.93 1.85 -0.26
C MET A 253 -1.81 1.99 -1.31
N TRP A 254 -0.57 2.27 -0.88
CA TRP A 254 0.53 2.49 -1.81
C TRP A 254 1.23 1.20 -2.25
N GLU A 255 1.37 0.20 -1.37
CA GLU A 255 2.10 -1.04 -1.68
C GLU A 255 1.20 -2.19 -2.15
N GLN A 256 -0.12 -2.06 -2.06
CA GLN A 256 -1.06 -3.08 -2.54
C GLN A 256 -2.02 -2.49 -3.57
N ASP A 257 -2.86 -1.54 -3.17
CA ASP A 257 -3.95 -1.09 -4.04
C ASP A 257 -3.48 -0.29 -5.25
N LEU A 258 -2.49 0.60 -5.08
CA LEU A 258 -1.88 1.32 -6.19
C LEU A 258 -1.14 0.38 -7.15
N LEU A 259 -0.44 -0.61 -6.61
CA LEU A 259 0.29 -1.59 -7.42
C LEU A 259 -0.69 -2.44 -8.24
N LYS A 260 -1.73 -2.99 -7.60
CA LYS A 260 -2.79 -3.75 -8.29
C LYS A 260 -3.50 -2.91 -9.34
N HIS A 261 -3.76 -1.61 -9.06
CA HIS A 261 -4.32 -0.68 -10.05
C HIS A 261 -3.45 -0.61 -11.31
N TYR A 262 -2.15 -0.41 -11.12
CA TYR A 262 -1.19 -0.41 -12.21
C TYR A 262 -1.15 -1.76 -12.95
N LYS A 263 -1.07 -2.89 -12.23
CA LYS A 263 -1.01 -4.22 -12.88
C LYS A 263 -2.30 -4.53 -13.64
N GLY A 264 -3.47 -4.12 -13.12
CA GLY A 264 -4.75 -4.26 -13.81
C GLY A 264 -4.79 -3.51 -15.14
N LEU A 265 -4.33 -2.27 -15.16
CA LEU A 265 -4.19 -1.46 -16.37
C LEU A 265 -3.22 -2.13 -17.36
N ALA A 266 -2.02 -2.47 -16.88
CA ALA A 266 -0.95 -3.02 -17.73
C ALA A 266 -1.28 -4.39 -18.33
N HIS A 267 -2.13 -5.19 -17.67
CA HIS A 267 -2.50 -6.53 -18.11
C HIS A 267 -3.94 -6.62 -18.64
N VAL A 268 -4.59 -5.49 -18.94
CA VAL A 268 -5.88 -5.45 -19.64
C VAL A 268 -7.00 -6.17 -18.87
N ASN A 269 -7.03 -6.00 -17.55
CA ASN A 269 -8.10 -6.51 -16.70
C ASN A 269 -8.95 -5.35 -16.15
N PRO A 270 -10.11 -5.04 -16.75
CA PRO A 270 -11.00 -3.99 -16.28
C PRO A 270 -11.35 -4.07 -14.79
N GLY A 271 -11.62 -5.26 -14.27
CA GLY A 271 -11.91 -5.45 -12.84
C GLY A 271 -10.71 -5.13 -11.94
N GLY A 272 -9.50 -5.29 -12.45
CA GLY A 272 -8.23 -5.08 -11.75
C GLY A 272 -7.84 -3.62 -11.52
N TYR A 273 -8.47 -2.68 -12.21
CA TYR A 273 -8.21 -1.24 -12.05
C TYR A 273 -9.47 -0.40 -11.81
N THR A 274 -10.63 -1.04 -11.64
CA THR A 274 -11.91 -0.34 -11.39
C THR A 274 -12.56 -0.79 -10.09
N TYR A 275 -13.36 -1.85 -10.13
CA TYR A 275 -14.27 -2.23 -9.05
C TYR A 275 -13.66 -3.24 -8.07
N SER A 276 -13.02 -4.30 -8.58
CA SER A 276 -12.52 -5.37 -7.72
C SER A 276 -11.24 -4.94 -7.02
N GLU A 277 -10.31 -4.43 -7.80
CA GLU A 277 -9.01 -3.94 -7.36
C GLU A 277 -8.74 -2.54 -7.93
N GLY A 278 -7.70 -1.90 -7.41
CA GLY A 278 -7.24 -0.60 -7.88
C GLY A 278 -8.16 0.53 -7.45
N TRP A 279 -8.80 1.22 -8.41
CA TRP A 279 -9.51 2.48 -8.18
C TRP A 279 -10.48 2.48 -6.99
N SER A 280 -11.38 1.49 -6.89
CA SER A 280 -12.34 1.42 -5.79
C SER A 280 -11.66 1.25 -4.42
N GLN A 281 -10.57 0.49 -4.35
CA GLN A 281 -9.83 0.28 -3.10
C GLN A 281 -9.01 1.51 -2.73
N LEU A 282 -8.37 2.15 -3.71
CA LEU A 282 -7.68 3.44 -3.54
C LEU A 282 -8.63 4.51 -2.96
N LEU A 283 -9.84 4.63 -3.52
CA LEU A 283 -10.82 5.58 -3.01
C LEU A 283 -11.28 5.22 -1.59
N LYS A 284 -11.52 3.95 -1.31
CA LYS A 284 -11.87 3.47 0.03
C LYS A 284 -10.79 3.85 1.05
N ALA A 285 -9.53 3.50 0.79
CA ALA A 285 -8.42 3.84 1.68
C ALA A 285 -8.28 5.37 1.87
N SER A 286 -8.43 6.14 0.78
CA SER A 286 -8.42 7.62 0.85
C SER A 286 -9.54 8.18 1.73
N ILE A 287 -10.75 7.61 1.65
CA ILE A 287 -11.89 7.99 2.50
C ILE A 287 -11.59 7.66 3.97
N ASP A 288 -11.13 6.45 4.24
CA ASP A 288 -10.83 5.99 5.60
C ASP A 288 -9.72 6.84 6.25
N ILE A 289 -8.70 7.24 5.50
CA ILE A 289 -7.63 8.13 5.97
C ILE A 289 -8.17 9.54 6.29
N ARG A 290 -9.03 10.10 5.45
CA ARG A 290 -9.63 11.43 5.67
C ARG A 290 -10.61 11.45 6.83
N ASP A 291 -11.37 10.36 7.01
CA ASP A 291 -12.24 10.18 8.17
C ASP A 291 -11.42 10.10 9.46
N ALA A 292 -10.35 9.29 9.46
CA ALA A 292 -9.42 9.20 10.58
C ALA A 292 -8.77 10.56 10.92
N ASP A 293 -8.32 11.33 9.93
CA ASP A 293 -7.77 12.68 10.15
C ASP A 293 -8.79 13.59 10.84
N THR A 294 -10.03 13.60 10.36
CA THR A 294 -11.11 14.41 10.94
C THR A 294 -11.36 14.03 12.40
N GLN A 295 -11.55 12.74 12.67
CA GLN A 295 -11.83 12.24 14.03
C GLN A 295 -10.68 12.52 15.00
N LEU A 296 -9.43 12.33 14.56
CA LEU A 296 -8.25 12.56 15.40
C LEU A 296 -8.09 14.05 15.73
N ARG A 297 -8.32 14.95 14.76
CA ARG A 297 -8.27 16.40 14.98
C ARG A 297 -9.41 16.89 15.88
N GLU A 298 -10.63 16.40 15.69
CA GLU A 298 -11.76 16.71 16.56
C GLU A 298 -11.49 16.28 18.01
N LYS A 299 -10.96 15.06 18.19
CA LYS A 299 -10.56 14.55 19.50
C LYS A 299 -9.46 15.40 20.13
N ALA A 300 -8.47 15.84 19.36
CA ALA A 300 -7.41 16.72 19.84
C ALA A 300 -7.97 18.09 20.28
N ALA A 301 -8.86 18.69 19.48
CA ALA A 301 -9.52 19.95 19.80
C ALA A 301 -10.40 19.83 21.07
N LEU A 302 -11.11 18.71 21.23
CA LEU A 302 -11.90 18.42 22.43
C LEU A 302 -11.02 18.28 23.66
N LYS A 303 -9.93 17.50 23.59
CA LYS A 303 -8.94 17.38 24.67
C LYS A 303 -8.38 18.74 25.08
N ALA A 304 -8.02 19.58 24.11
CA ALA A 304 -7.53 20.93 24.38
C ALA A 304 -8.59 21.81 25.06
N ARG A 305 -9.88 21.69 24.68
CA ARG A 305 -10.98 22.39 25.35
C ARG A 305 -11.18 21.91 26.78
N VAL A 306 -11.16 20.59 27.01
CA VAL A 306 -11.27 19.99 28.35
C VAL A 306 -10.13 20.47 29.24
N ALA A 307 -8.89 20.42 28.76
CA ALA A 307 -7.73 20.92 29.50
C ALA A 307 -7.85 22.41 29.88
N ARG A 308 -8.38 23.26 28.98
CA ARG A 308 -8.65 24.67 29.29
C ARG A 308 -9.73 24.84 30.37
N LEU A 309 -10.78 24.03 30.34
CA LEU A 309 -11.85 24.07 31.34
C LEU A 309 -11.36 23.58 32.71
N GLU A 310 -10.58 22.49 32.75
CA GLU A 310 -9.96 21.97 33.97
C GLU A 310 -8.99 22.97 34.58
N ALA A 311 -8.14 23.61 33.75
CA ALA A 311 -7.24 24.68 34.21
C ALA A 311 -8.00 25.90 34.75
N ALA A 312 -9.08 26.31 34.08
CA ALA A 312 -9.93 27.41 34.54
C ALA A 312 -10.67 27.07 35.85
N GLN A 313 -11.13 25.83 36.01
CA GLN A 313 -11.74 25.35 37.26
C GLN A 313 -10.73 25.34 38.40
N GLN A 314 -9.52 24.84 38.18
CA GLN A 314 -8.46 24.89 39.19
C GLN A 314 -8.17 26.33 39.61
N GLN A 315 -8.02 27.27 38.66
CA GLN A 315 -7.86 28.69 38.98
C GLN A 315 -9.06 29.30 39.72
N ALA A 316 -10.29 28.84 39.45
CA ALA A 316 -11.47 29.29 40.19
C ALA A 316 -11.51 28.76 41.63
N VAL A 317 -11.03 27.53 41.87
CA VAL A 317 -10.89 26.95 43.22
C VAL A 317 -9.83 27.70 44.03
N TRP A 318 -8.71 28.09 43.41
CA TRP A 318 -7.69 28.95 44.02
C TRP A 318 -8.10 30.43 44.13
N ARG A 319 -9.27 30.83 43.62
CA ARG A 319 -9.79 32.20 43.77
C ARG A 319 -10.71 32.37 45.00
N LEU A 320 -10.87 31.35 45.84
CA LEU A 320 -11.55 31.46 47.15
C LEU A 320 -10.61 32.01 48.24
N ASP A 321 -9.72 32.93 47.90
CA ASP A 321 -8.65 33.41 48.77
C ASP A 321 -8.96 34.76 49.43
N SER A 322 -10.10 35.38 49.12
CA SER A 322 -10.56 36.56 49.87
C SER A 322 -11.37 36.15 51.11
N PRO A 323 -11.16 36.78 52.28
CA PRO A 323 -11.93 36.51 53.50
C PRO A 323 -13.45 36.61 53.29
N ALA A 324 -13.89 37.46 52.34
CA ALA A 324 -15.30 37.63 51.99
C ALA A 324 -15.89 36.42 51.23
N GLN A 325 -15.10 35.76 50.38
CA GLN A 325 -15.54 34.58 49.64
C GLN A 325 -15.50 33.31 50.48
N GLN A 326 -14.55 33.21 51.42
CA GLN A 326 -14.54 32.13 52.42
C GLN A 326 -15.71 32.26 53.42
N ALA A 327 -16.05 33.49 53.82
CA ALA A 327 -17.20 33.76 54.69
C ALA A 327 -18.55 33.46 54.01
N SER A 328 -18.70 33.74 52.71
CA SER A 328 -19.95 33.46 51.98
C SER A 328 -20.14 31.97 51.72
N ALA A 329 -19.08 31.23 51.39
CA ALA A 329 -19.10 29.77 51.25
C ALA A 329 -19.35 29.07 52.59
N GLY A 330 -18.70 29.52 53.68
CA GLY A 330 -18.92 29.02 55.04
C GLY A 330 -20.32 29.35 55.57
N GLY A 331 -20.85 30.53 55.24
CA GLY A 331 -22.21 30.96 55.60
C GLY A 331 -23.29 30.13 54.90
N LEU A 332 -23.12 29.82 53.61
CA LEU A 332 -24.01 28.92 52.86
C LEU A 332 -23.99 27.48 53.42
N GLY A 333 -22.80 26.98 53.79
CA GLY A 333 -22.66 25.67 54.43
C GLY A 333 -23.38 25.58 55.78
N LEU A 334 -23.25 26.61 56.63
CA LEU A 334 -23.92 26.69 57.93
C LEU A 334 -25.44 26.84 57.81
N VAL A 335 -25.94 27.57 56.81
CA VAL A 335 -27.38 27.70 56.55
C VAL A 335 -27.97 26.37 56.08
N LEU A 336 -27.29 25.61 55.23
CA LEU A 336 -27.74 24.29 54.79
C LEU A 336 -27.71 23.25 55.91
N LEU A 337 -26.68 23.26 56.76
CA LEU A 337 -26.60 22.43 57.97
C LEU A 337 -27.70 22.80 58.98
N GLY A 338 -27.92 24.10 59.19
CA GLY A 338 -28.98 24.62 60.05
C GLY A 338 -30.38 24.24 59.54
N ALA A 339 -30.62 24.33 58.24
CA ALA A 339 -31.85 23.89 57.61
C ALA A 339 -32.04 22.37 57.73
N GLY A 340 -30.98 21.57 57.56
CA GLY A 340 -31.01 20.12 57.77
C GLY A 340 -31.34 19.72 59.21
N ILE A 341 -30.71 20.37 60.19
CA ILE A 341 -30.96 20.15 61.62
C ILE A 341 -32.38 20.59 62.00
N ALA A 342 -32.84 21.75 61.51
CA ALA A 342 -34.21 22.22 61.73
C ALA A 342 -35.25 21.26 61.12
N SER A 343 -34.98 20.73 59.93
CA SER A 343 -35.83 19.72 59.27
C SER A 343 -35.89 18.42 60.07
N LEU A 344 -34.76 17.95 60.60
CA LEU A 344 -34.68 16.78 61.47
C LEU A 344 -35.41 16.98 62.80
N LEU A 345 -35.30 18.17 63.41
CA LEU A 345 -36.00 18.52 64.65
C LEU A 345 -37.52 18.66 64.43
N LEU A 346 -37.95 19.24 63.30
CA LEU A 346 -39.35 19.30 62.89
C LEU A 346 -39.93 17.91 62.59
N ALA A 347 -39.16 17.03 61.94
CA ALA A 347 -39.55 15.64 61.72
C ALA A 347 -39.66 14.84 63.03
N ARG A 348 -38.78 15.09 64.01
CA ARG A 348 -38.85 14.48 65.35
C ARG A 348 -40.08 14.97 66.13
N ARG A 349 -40.41 16.26 66.07
CA ARG A 349 -41.62 16.83 66.70
C ARG A 349 -42.91 16.25 66.11
N ARG A 350 -42.98 16.04 64.78
CA ARG A 350 -44.15 15.42 64.14
C ARG A 350 -44.37 13.94 64.50
N ARG A 351 -43.33 13.22 64.93
CA ARG A 351 -43.45 11.82 65.41
C ARG A 351 -43.81 11.71 66.90
N SER A 352 -43.91 12.83 67.62
CA SER A 352 -44.09 12.86 69.07
C SER A 352 -45.42 13.51 69.51
N ALA A 353 -46.32 13.80 68.57
CA ALA A 353 -47.67 14.26 68.88
C ALA A 353 -48.59 13.03 68.96
N PRO A 354 -49.35 12.85 70.06
CA PRO A 354 -50.22 11.70 70.30
C PRO A 354 -51.40 11.61 69.33
#